data_AF-A0A1V5GJL0-F1
#
_entry.id   AF-A0A1V5GJL0-F1
#
_cell.length_a   1.000
_cell.length_b   1.000
_cell.length_c   1.000
_cell.angle_alpha   90.00
_cell.angle_beta   90.00
_cell.angle_gamma   90.00
#
_symmetry.space_group_name_H-M   'P 1'
#
loop_
_entity.id
_entity.type
_entity.pdbx_description
1 polymer ?
#
loop_
_entity_poly.entity_id
_entity_poly.type
_entity_poly.pdbx_seq_one_letter_code
_entity_poly.pdbx_strand_id
1 'polypeptide(L)'
;MIWYPYAQMKTLDAPIKIDHAKGVHLYTEDGHDLIDSVSSWWSVIHGYNHPEINEAISGQLEKFAHVMMGGLTHEPVQKLSDKLAQWLPGDLDYCFFSDSGSVAVEVALKMALQFNTNRGSDRDMILALEHAYHGDTFKAMEVGDDEDYHFAFGNSNEKKRGVVHIPTEIAALEKAFSEYGKRLTCFIVEPLLQGAGGMRMYDVSFLKRARQLCDEYDVLFIFDEVATGFGRTGNRFVADLVLPDILVLGKALTGGYIGHAVTVANKRVWEGFMSEDPTHAFMHGPTFMGNALACCAALKSIELFEREDYLSKIRRIEEITRREMEGFSDPPCQGSKDNGRMRLH
;
A
#
# COMPACT_ATOMS: atom_id res chain seq x y z
N MET A 1 -7.70 -21.98 -19.14
CA MET A 1 -8.77 -21.52 -18.24
C MET A 1 -8.12 -20.68 -17.15
N ILE A 2 -8.58 -19.45 -16.93
CA ILE A 2 -8.01 -18.47 -15.98
C ILE A 2 -9.07 -18.18 -14.91
N TRP A 3 -8.67 -18.11 -13.64
CA TRP A 3 -9.54 -17.59 -12.56
C TRP A 3 -9.29 -16.09 -12.46
N TYR A 4 -10.24 -15.28 -12.95
CA TYR A 4 -10.12 -13.83 -12.91
C TYR A 4 -10.39 -13.27 -11.51
N PRO A 5 -9.70 -12.18 -11.12
CA PRO A 5 -9.87 -11.57 -9.81
C PRO A 5 -11.27 -10.97 -9.64
N TYR A 6 -11.80 -11.02 -8.41
CA TYR A 6 -13.07 -10.42 -7.99
C TYR A 6 -14.29 -10.69 -8.90
N ALA A 7 -14.31 -11.86 -9.57
CA ALA A 7 -15.37 -12.22 -10.50
C ALA A 7 -15.95 -13.61 -10.22
N GLN A 8 -17.25 -13.77 -10.49
CA GLN A 8 -17.88 -15.08 -10.57
C GLN A 8 -17.66 -15.66 -11.97
N MET A 9 -16.78 -16.64 -12.11
CA MET A 9 -16.36 -17.22 -13.40
C MET A 9 -17.53 -17.68 -14.28
N LYS A 10 -18.66 -18.12 -13.69
CA LYS A 10 -19.84 -18.57 -14.44
C LYS A 10 -20.61 -17.43 -15.11
N THR A 11 -20.58 -16.23 -14.52
CA THR A 11 -21.38 -15.08 -14.95
C THR A 11 -20.52 -13.92 -15.43
N LEU A 12 -19.20 -14.12 -15.49
CA LEU A 12 -18.25 -13.14 -15.98
C LEU A 12 -18.43 -13.00 -17.49
N ASP A 13 -18.70 -11.77 -17.95
CA ASP A 13 -18.64 -11.45 -19.37
C ASP A 13 -17.22 -11.68 -19.90
N ALA A 14 -17.09 -11.99 -21.19
CA ALA A 14 -15.78 -12.22 -21.79
C ALA A 14 -14.87 -10.99 -21.55
N PRO A 15 -13.70 -11.16 -20.91
CA PRO A 15 -12.81 -10.03 -20.65
C PRO A 15 -12.35 -9.38 -21.95
N ILE A 16 -12.23 -8.05 -21.93
CA ILE A 16 -11.67 -7.29 -23.04
C ILE A 16 -10.20 -7.70 -23.19
N LYS A 17 -9.83 -8.11 -24.40
CA LYS A 17 -8.45 -8.49 -24.71
C LYS A 17 -7.65 -7.27 -25.12
N ILE A 18 -6.57 -7.02 -24.39
CA ILE A 18 -5.60 -5.97 -24.70
C ILE A 18 -4.49 -6.57 -25.56
N ASP A 19 -4.23 -5.96 -26.72
CA ASP A 19 -3.13 -6.31 -27.62
C ASP A 19 -1.84 -5.61 -27.18
N HIS A 20 -1.88 -4.29 -27.01
CA HIS A 20 -0.76 -3.50 -26.51
C HIS A 20 -1.22 -2.24 -25.77
N ALA A 21 -0.29 -1.55 -25.12
CA ALA A 21 -0.56 -0.32 -24.37
C ALA A 21 0.58 0.69 -24.55
N LYS A 22 0.23 1.98 -24.59
CA LYS A 22 1.21 3.07 -24.75
C LYS A 22 0.69 4.37 -24.13
N GLY A 23 1.51 5.04 -23.33
CA GLY A 23 1.10 6.28 -22.67
C GLY A 23 -0.07 6.00 -21.73
N VAL A 24 -1.20 6.67 -21.90
CA VAL A 24 -2.41 6.43 -21.08
C VAL A 24 -3.43 5.50 -21.75
N HIS A 25 -3.05 4.87 -22.87
CA HIS A 25 -3.96 4.15 -23.75
C HIS A 25 -3.74 2.64 -23.71
N LEU A 26 -4.84 1.89 -23.73
CA LEU A 26 -4.93 0.45 -23.95
C LEU A 26 -5.57 0.19 -25.32
N TYR A 27 -4.91 -0.62 -26.14
CA TYR A 27 -5.38 -0.97 -27.48
C TYR A 27 -5.87 -2.40 -27.47
N THR A 28 -7.12 -2.62 -27.88
CA THR A 28 -7.75 -3.93 -27.89
C THR A 28 -7.46 -4.68 -29.20
N GLU A 29 -7.59 -6.02 -29.19
CA GLU A 29 -7.41 -6.84 -30.40
C GLU A 29 -8.38 -6.47 -31.54
N ASP A 30 -9.58 -5.95 -31.21
CA ASP A 30 -10.58 -5.48 -32.17
C ASP A 30 -10.39 -4.02 -32.62
N GLY A 31 -9.28 -3.40 -32.22
CA GLY A 31 -8.84 -2.09 -32.71
C GLY A 31 -9.43 -0.89 -31.98
N HIS A 32 -10.01 -1.07 -30.79
CA HIS A 32 -10.45 0.04 -29.95
C HIS A 32 -9.27 0.64 -29.17
N ASP A 33 -9.34 1.95 -28.98
CA ASP A 33 -8.41 2.74 -28.20
C ASP A 33 -9.13 3.22 -26.93
N LEU A 34 -8.70 2.71 -25.78
CA LEU A 34 -9.29 3.00 -24.47
C LEU A 34 -8.33 3.83 -23.63
N ILE A 35 -8.83 4.91 -23.03
CA ILE A 35 -8.08 5.62 -21.99
C ILE A 35 -8.19 4.83 -20.69
N ASP A 36 -7.05 4.46 -20.11
CA ASP A 36 -7.01 3.89 -18.77
C ASP A 36 -7.13 4.99 -17.71
N SER A 37 -8.38 5.22 -17.29
CA SER A 37 -8.72 6.21 -16.26
C SER A 37 -8.44 5.74 -14.83
N VAL A 38 -8.09 4.47 -14.62
CA VAL A 38 -7.84 3.87 -13.29
C VAL A 38 -6.37 3.48 -13.08
N SER A 39 -5.51 3.72 -14.08
CA SER A 39 -4.07 3.43 -14.05
C SER A 39 -3.75 1.96 -13.71
N SER A 40 -4.51 1.01 -14.28
CA SER A 40 -4.44 -0.44 -13.97
C SER A 40 -4.31 -0.70 -12.48
N TRP A 41 -5.38 -0.43 -11.74
CA TRP A 41 -5.41 -0.44 -10.27
C TRP A 41 -4.34 0.46 -9.63
N TRP A 42 -4.38 1.73 -10.02
CA TRP A 42 -3.65 2.84 -9.39
C TRP A 42 -2.12 2.69 -9.43
N SER A 43 -1.59 1.83 -10.30
CA SER A 43 -0.18 1.44 -10.35
C SER A 43 0.61 2.11 -11.48
N VAL A 44 -0.02 2.36 -12.63
CA VAL A 44 0.66 2.85 -13.84
C VAL A 44 0.75 4.39 -13.84
N ILE A 45 1.69 4.92 -13.06
CA ILE A 45 1.84 6.39 -12.88
C ILE A 45 2.63 7.10 -13.99
N HIS A 46 3.42 6.36 -14.77
CA HIS A 46 4.25 6.90 -15.87
C HIS A 46 3.66 6.61 -17.26
N GLY A 47 2.47 6.00 -17.30
CA GLY A 47 1.92 5.43 -18.52
C GLY A 47 2.60 4.12 -18.93
N TYR A 48 2.01 3.48 -19.92
CA TYR A 48 2.45 2.21 -20.48
C TYR A 48 3.62 2.37 -21.45
N ASN A 49 4.48 1.36 -21.45
CA ASN A 49 5.61 1.24 -22.39
C ASN A 49 6.56 2.45 -22.34
N HIS A 50 6.86 2.92 -21.13
CA HIS A 50 7.81 3.99 -20.86
C HIS A 50 9.25 3.52 -21.21
N PRO A 51 9.93 4.18 -22.17
CA PRO A 51 11.19 3.68 -22.73
C PRO A 51 12.31 3.54 -21.68
N GLU A 52 12.42 4.49 -20.76
CA GLU A 52 13.48 4.45 -19.74
C GLU A 52 13.29 3.35 -18.69
N ILE A 53 12.04 2.98 -18.36
CA ILE A 53 11.76 1.88 -17.42
C ILE A 53 12.06 0.56 -18.11
N ASN A 54 11.64 0.42 -19.38
CA ASN A 54 11.97 -0.75 -20.20
C ASN A 54 13.50 -0.94 -20.29
N GLU A 55 14.24 0.13 -20.60
CA GLU A 55 15.70 0.08 -20.70
C GLU A 55 16.36 -0.31 -19.37
N ALA A 56 15.87 0.21 -18.24
CA ALA A 56 16.38 -0.17 -16.92
C ALA A 56 16.19 -1.66 -16.62
N ILE A 57 15.02 -2.21 -16.96
CA ILE A 57 14.71 -3.64 -16.77
C ILE A 57 15.56 -4.49 -17.73
N SER A 58 15.57 -4.16 -19.03
CA SER A 58 16.34 -4.90 -20.04
C SER A 58 17.84 -4.88 -19.73
N GLY A 59 18.40 -3.74 -19.32
CA GLY A 59 19.81 -3.63 -18.94
C GLY A 59 20.17 -4.50 -17.72
N GLN A 60 19.26 -4.67 -16.76
CA GLN A 60 19.47 -5.60 -15.65
C GLN A 60 19.31 -7.07 -16.08
N LEU A 61 18.38 -7.36 -17.00
CA LEU A 61 18.15 -8.71 -17.51
C LEU A 61 19.41 -9.31 -18.18
N GLU A 62 20.20 -8.49 -18.88
CA GLU A 62 21.49 -8.90 -19.49
C GLU A 62 22.52 -9.35 -18.44
N LYS A 63 22.38 -8.94 -17.18
CA LYS A 63 23.22 -9.41 -16.06
C LYS A 63 22.61 -10.65 -15.42
N PHE A 64 21.41 -10.50 -14.86
CA PHE A 64 20.60 -11.56 -14.26
C PHE A 64 19.22 -11.01 -13.87
N ALA A 65 18.20 -11.88 -13.91
CA ALA A 65 16.85 -11.54 -13.46
C ALA A 65 16.70 -11.55 -11.93
N HIS A 66 17.26 -12.56 -11.26
CA HIS A 66 17.06 -12.78 -9.83
C HIS A 66 18.15 -13.67 -9.21
N VAL A 67 18.50 -13.37 -7.95
CA VAL A 67 19.24 -14.24 -7.03
C VAL A 67 18.57 -14.14 -5.65
N MET A 68 18.60 -15.22 -4.85
CA MET A 68 17.99 -15.22 -3.52
C MET A 68 18.69 -14.25 -2.56
N MET A 69 17.95 -13.51 -1.73
CA MET A 69 18.53 -12.65 -0.70
C MET A 69 18.91 -13.37 0.61
N GLY A 70 18.61 -14.67 0.72
CA GLY A 70 19.05 -15.51 1.82
C GLY A 70 20.56 -15.76 1.76
N GLY A 71 21.35 -14.83 2.30
CA GLY A 71 22.81 -14.92 2.35
C GLY A 71 23.53 -14.31 1.14
N LEU A 72 22.80 -13.75 0.16
CA LEU A 72 23.37 -12.99 -0.96
C LEU A 72 22.75 -11.60 -1.03
N THR A 73 23.39 -10.71 -1.78
CA THR A 73 22.89 -9.36 -2.09
C THR A 73 23.28 -8.98 -3.50
N HIS A 74 22.74 -7.86 -4.00
CA HIS A 74 23.10 -7.31 -5.30
C HIS A 74 22.90 -5.79 -5.35
N GLU A 75 23.52 -5.17 -6.35
CA GLU A 75 23.53 -3.71 -6.53
C GLU A 75 22.11 -3.10 -6.66
N PRO A 76 21.15 -3.66 -7.43
CA PRO A 76 19.81 -3.06 -7.54
C PRO A 76 19.06 -2.90 -6.21
N VAL A 77 19.11 -3.90 -5.32
CA VAL A 77 18.42 -3.81 -4.03
C VAL A 77 19.11 -2.85 -3.08
N GLN A 78 20.44 -2.79 -3.11
CA GLN A 78 21.21 -1.79 -2.33
C GLN A 78 20.86 -0.37 -2.78
N LYS A 79 20.90 -0.11 -4.09
CA LYS A 79 20.55 1.20 -4.65
C LYS A 79 19.12 1.61 -4.35
N LEU A 80 18.16 0.69 -4.44
CA LEU A 80 16.78 0.99 -4.10
C LEU A 80 16.61 1.28 -2.61
N SER A 81 17.24 0.49 -1.72
CA SER A 81 17.22 0.76 -0.28
C SER A 81 17.83 2.12 0.06
N ASP A 82 19.00 2.44 -0.48
CA ASP A 82 19.67 3.74 -0.28
C ASP A 82 18.79 4.89 -0.79
N LYS A 83 18.17 4.70 -1.96
CA LYS A 83 17.26 5.69 -2.54
C LYS A 83 16.03 5.89 -1.67
N LEU A 84 15.42 4.82 -1.16
CA LEU A 84 14.26 4.91 -0.27
C LEU A 84 14.61 5.59 1.05
N ALA A 85 15.73 5.23 1.69
CA ALA A 85 16.20 5.88 2.91
C ALA A 85 16.46 7.38 2.70
N GLN A 86 17.03 7.77 1.55
CA GLN A 86 17.20 9.19 1.22
C GLN A 86 15.86 9.91 0.96
N TRP A 87 14.91 9.21 0.35
CA TRP A 87 13.71 9.83 -0.20
C TRP A 87 12.57 9.87 0.82
N LEU A 88 12.41 8.85 1.66
CA LEU A 88 11.34 8.78 2.65
C LEU A 88 11.57 9.77 3.81
N PRO A 89 10.49 10.22 4.48
CA PRO A 89 10.61 11.20 5.56
C PRO A 89 11.06 10.55 6.88
N GLY A 90 11.63 11.36 7.77
CA GLY A 90 12.05 10.92 9.10
C GLY A 90 13.27 10.00 9.06
N ASP A 91 13.19 8.89 9.78
CA ASP A 91 14.22 7.85 9.90
C ASP A 91 13.73 6.50 9.35
N LEU A 92 12.85 6.54 8.34
CA LEU A 92 12.34 5.38 7.61
C LEU A 92 13.43 4.83 6.67
N ASP A 93 14.40 4.12 7.24
CA ASP A 93 15.62 3.70 6.53
C ASP A 93 15.69 2.17 6.27
N TYR A 94 14.88 1.38 6.96
CA TYR A 94 15.09 -0.07 7.06
C TYR A 94 14.10 -0.86 6.20
N CYS A 95 14.51 -1.14 4.96
CA CYS A 95 13.69 -1.80 3.95
C CYS A 95 13.61 -3.33 4.12
N PHE A 96 12.39 -3.87 4.04
CA PHE A 96 12.09 -5.28 3.81
C PHE A 96 11.26 -5.42 2.54
N PHE A 97 11.75 -6.17 1.55
CA PHE A 97 11.09 -6.32 0.25
C PHE A 97 10.17 -7.53 0.19
N SER A 98 9.04 -7.38 -0.50
CA SER A 98 8.08 -8.45 -0.78
C SER A 98 7.55 -8.34 -2.23
N ASP A 99 6.72 -9.29 -2.61
CA ASP A 99 6.19 -9.46 -3.98
C ASP A 99 4.85 -8.75 -4.21
N SER A 100 4.15 -8.33 -3.15
CA SER A 100 2.85 -7.66 -3.25
C SER A 100 2.53 -6.80 -2.04
N GLY A 101 1.56 -5.89 -2.20
CA GLY A 101 1.06 -5.04 -1.12
C GLY A 101 0.52 -5.86 0.07
N SER A 102 -0.28 -6.89 -0.18
CA SER A 102 -0.83 -7.76 0.87
C SER A 102 0.28 -8.42 1.71
N VAL A 103 1.32 -8.95 1.05
CA VAL A 103 2.46 -9.55 1.77
C VAL A 103 3.27 -8.49 2.51
N ALA A 104 3.40 -7.27 1.97
CA ALA A 104 4.05 -6.17 2.69
C ALA A 104 3.27 -5.76 3.95
N VAL A 105 1.93 -5.74 3.91
CA VAL A 105 1.11 -5.56 5.11
C VAL A 105 1.33 -6.70 6.10
N GLU A 106 1.31 -7.96 5.66
CA GLU A 106 1.60 -9.11 6.54
C GLU A 106 2.97 -8.98 7.22
N VAL A 107 3.98 -8.51 6.48
CA VAL A 107 5.31 -8.20 7.01
C VAL A 107 5.23 -7.10 8.07
N ALA A 108 4.54 -5.99 7.81
CA ALA A 108 4.40 -4.88 8.76
C ALA A 108 3.68 -5.30 10.05
N LEU A 109 2.60 -6.06 9.94
CA LEU A 109 1.85 -6.60 11.08
C LEU A 109 2.71 -7.59 11.88
N LYS A 110 3.46 -8.46 11.21
CA LYS A 110 4.39 -9.39 11.85
C LYS A 110 5.54 -8.64 12.53
N MET A 111 6.08 -7.60 11.91
CA MET A 111 7.11 -6.74 12.51
C MET A 111 6.59 -6.12 13.80
N ALA A 112 5.37 -5.57 13.81
CA ALA A 112 4.81 -4.94 14.99
C ALA A 112 4.55 -5.92 16.14
N LEU A 113 4.04 -7.12 15.83
CA LEU A 113 3.84 -8.17 16.83
C LEU A 113 5.18 -8.65 17.40
N GLN A 114 6.14 -8.99 16.53
CA GLN A 114 7.43 -9.53 16.97
C GLN A 114 8.29 -8.47 17.68
N PHE A 115 8.21 -7.20 17.31
CA PHE A 115 8.82 -6.08 18.04
C PHE A 115 8.38 -6.08 19.52
N ASN A 116 7.08 -6.30 19.77
CA ASN A 116 6.55 -6.41 21.13
C ASN A 116 7.01 -7.69 21.82
N THR A 117 6.97 -8.84 21.12
CA THR A 117 7.44 -10.12 21.66
C THR A 117 8.92 -10.06 22.08
N ASN A 118 9.80 -9.50 21.25
CA ASN A 118 11.23 -9.34 21.54
C ASN A 118 11.50 -8.44 22.75
N ARG A 119 10.56 -7.54 23.08
CA ARG A 119 10.60 -6.66 24.26
C ARG A 119 9.93 -7.28 25.49
N GLY A 120 9.48 -8.53 25.41
CA GLY A 120 8.78 -9.22 26.50
C GLY A 120 7.35 -8.70 26.77
N SER A 121 6.75 -8.01 25.80
CA SER A 121 5.39 -7.49 25.87
C SER A 121 4.38 -8.54 25.42
N ASP A 122 3.25 -8.61 26.12
CA ASP A 122 2.12 -9.52 25.84
C ASP A 122 1.00 -8.85 25.02
N ARG A 123 1.26 -7.66 24.45
CA ARG A 123 0.36 -6.95 23.55
C ARG A 123 -0.05 -7.86 22.38
N ASP A 124 -1.35 -7.97 22.15
CA ASP A 124 -1.96 -8.95 21.25
C ASP A 124 -3.06 -8.38 20.35
N MET A 125 -3.34 -7.07 20.45
CA MET A 125 -4.40 -6.42 19.69
C MET A 125 -3.85 -5.52 18.58
N ILE A 126 -4.65 -5.31 17.53
CA ILE A 126 -4.38 -4.39 16.43
C ILE A 126 -5.58 -3.44 16.31
N LEU A 127 -5.31 -2.15 16.18
CA LEU A 127 -6.34 -1.17 15.81
C LEU A 127 -6.32 -0.98 14.30
N ALA A 128 -7.49 -0.87 13.68
CA ALA A 128 -7.69 -0.60 12.26
C ALA A 128 -8.92 0.29 12.04
N LEU A 129 -9.16 0.71 10.79
CA LEU A 129 -10.30 1.56 10.44
C LEU A 129 -11.44 0.75 9.83
N GLU A 130 -12.68 1.09 10.16
CA GLU A 130 -13.86 0.65 9.40
C GLU A 130 -13.72 1.04 7.93
N HIS A 131 -14.22 0.20 7.01
CA HIS A 131 -14.03 0.35 5.55
C HIS A 131 -12.59 0.29 5.03
N ALA A 132 -11.59 -0.07 5.84
CA ALA A 132 -10.21 -0.18 5.35
C ALA A 132 -10.01 -1.36 4.39
N TYR A 133 -9.01 -1.26 3.51
CA TYR A 133 -8.54 -2.37 2.70
C TYR A 133 -7.01 -2.45 2.76
N HIS A 134 -6.50 -3.62 3.12
CA HIS A 134 -5.06 -3.85 3.28
C HIS A 134 -4.54 -5.06 2.48
N GLY A 135 -5.38 -5.66 1.63
CA GLY A 135 -5.04 -6.82 0.81
C GLY A 135 -5.79 -8.10 1.17
N ASP A 136 -5.60 -9.13 0.34
CA ASP A 136 -6.41 -10.36 0.38
C ASP A 136 -5.75 -11.56 1.08
N THR A 137 -4.58 -11.38 1.70
CA THR A 137 -4.01 -12.42 2.58
C THR A 137 -4.74 -12.43 3.92
N PHE A 138 -4.77 -13.56 4.61
CA PHE A 138 -5.68 -13.73 5.76
C PHE A 138 -5.56 -12.65 6.84
N LYS A 139 -4.35 -12.22 7.23
CA LYS A 139 -4.22 -11.20 8.28
C LYS A 139 -4.48 -9.80 7.73
N ALA A 140 -4.08 -9.53 6.48
CA ALA A 140 -4.45 -8.30 5.78
C ALA A 140 -5.99 -8.13 5.72
N MET A 141 -6.69 -9.22 5.41
CA MET A 141 -8.15 -9.30 5.44
C MET A 141 -8.74 -9.09 6.83
N GLU A 142 -8.11 -9.59 7.89
CA GLU A 142 -8.55 -9.35 9.27
C GLU A 142 -8.42 -7.89 9.70
N VAL A 143 -7.42 -7.16 9.20
CA VAL A 143 -7.26 -5.71 9.48
C VAL A 143 -8.04 -4.82 8.51
N GLY A 144 -8.46 -5.35 7.35
CA GLY A 144 -9.43 -4.70 6.48
C GLY A 144 -10.87 -4.79 7.01
N ASP A 145 -11.77 -4.06 6.38
CA ASP A 145 -13.21 -4.01 6.66
C ASP A 145 -14.00 -3.61 5.39
N ASP A 146 -13.59 -4.17 4.25
CA ASP A 146 -14.20 -3.94 2.95
C ASP A 146 -15.29 -4.98 2.62
N GLU A 147 -16.09 -4.69 1.60
CA GLU A 147 -17.20 -5.56 1.19
C GLU A 147 -16.73 -6.95 0.72
N ASP A 148 -15.53 -7.10 0.17
CA ASP A 148 -15.02 -8.40 -0.30
C ASP A 148 -14.70 -9.33 0.87
N TYR A 149 -14.17 -8.80 1.98
CA TYR A 149 -14.06 -9.54 3.24
C TYR A 149 -15.42 -10.07 3.70
N HIS A 150 -16.40 -9.17 3.77
CA HIS A 150 -17.76 -9.51 4.21
C HIS A 150 -18.42 -10.53 3.27
N PHE A 151 -18.18 -10.42 1.98
CA PHE A 151 -18.66 -11.35 0.98
C PHE A 151 -18.03 -12.75 1.13
N ALA A 152 -16.71 -12.83 1.33
CA ALA A 152 -15.99 -14.09 1.42
C ALA A 152 -16.22 -14.83 2.76
N PHE A 153 -16.30 -14.09 3.87
CA PHE A 153 -16.28 -14.69 5.22
C PHE A 153 -17.47 -14.33 6.12
N GLY A 154 -18.38 -13.47 5.65
CA GLY A 154 -19.55 -12.99 6.40
C GLY A 154 -19.23 -11.85 7.38
N ASN A 155 -20.27 -11.15 7.86
CA ASN A 155 -20.16 -9.99 8.77
C ASN A 155 -19.77 -10.32 10.23
N SER A 156 -19.18 -11.47 10.50
CA SER A 156 -18.88 -11.84 11.89
C SER A 156 -17.53 -11.28 12.32
N ASN A 157 -17.53 -10.14 13.02
CA ASN A 157 -16.40 -9.64 13.81
C ASN A 157 -15.84 -10.72 14.77
N GLU A 158 -16.63 -11.74 15.11
CA GLU A 158 -16.19 -12.93 15.87
C GLU A 158 -15.02 -13.69 15.23
N LYS A 159 -14.78 -13.53 13.92
CA LYS A 159 -13.65 -14.15 13.22
C LYS A 159 -12.38 -13.30 13.23
N LYS A 160 -12.47 -11.98 13.40
CA LYS A 160 -11.33 -11.03 13.42
C LYS A 160 -10.72 -10.96 14.83
N ARG A 161 -10.14 -12.08 15.30
CA ARG A 161 -9.60 -12.18 16.66
C ARG A 161 -8.45 -11.19 16.87
N GLY A 162 -8.57 -10.34 17.89
CA GLY A 162 -7.53 -9.39 18.26
C GLY A 162 -7.44 -8.18 17.35
N VAL A 163 -8.47 -7.87 16.54
CA VAL A 163 -8.54 -6.64 15.75
C VAL A 163 -9.76 -5.83 16.16
N VAL A 164 -9.58 -4.52 16.34
CA VAL A 164 -10.66 -3.57 16.61
C VAL A 164 -10.71 -2.56 15.46
N HIS A 165 -11.88 -2.42 14.86
CA HIS A 165 -12.16 -1.42 13.82
C HIS A 165 -12.87 -0.22 14.42
N ILE A 166 -12.46 0.98 14.02
CA ILE A 166 -13.09 2.24 14.44
C ILE A 166 -13.38 3.13 13.23
N PRO A 167 -14.40 4.00 13.32
CA PRO A 167 -14.60 5.03 12.31
C PRO A 167 -13.48 6.07 12.36
N THR A 168 -13.34 6.85 11.29
CA THR A 168 -12.37 7.95 11.16
C THR A 168 -12.78 9.21 11.93
N GLU A 169 -13.23 9.03 13.19
CA GLU A 169 -13.62 10.09 14.11
C GLU A 169 -12.66 10.16 15.30
N ILE A 170 -12.18 11.37 15.62
CA ILE A 170 -11.21 11.57 16.71
C ILE A 170 -11.74 11.04 18.06
N ALA A 171 -13.04 11.23 18.36
CA ALA A 171 -13.63 10.73 19.60
C ALA A 171 -13.62 9.20 19.68
N ALA A 172 -13.85 8.50 18.57
CA ALA A 172 -13.79 7.04 18.52
C ALA A 172 -12.35 6.54 18.69
N LEU A 173 -11.39 7.22 18.05
CA LEU A 173 -9.96 6.97 18.20
C LEU A 173 -9.50 7.10 19.65
N GLU A 174 -9.81 8.21 20.31
CA GLU A 174 -9.44 8.45 21.71
C GLU A 174 -10.05 7.42 22.65
N LYS A 175 -11.32 7.07 22.42
CA LYS A 175 -12.00 6.02 23.18
C LYS A 175 -11.29 4.66 23.03
N ALA A 176 -10.94 4.28 21.80
CA ALA A 176 -10.27 3.01 21.54
C ALA A 176 -8.88 2.94 22.18
N PHE A 177 -8.10 4.01 22.14
CA PHE A 177 -6.81 4.06 22.84
C PHE A 177 -6.98 4.02 24.37
N SER A 178 -7.98 4.71 24.91
CA SER A 178 -8.28 4.62 26.34
C SER A 178 -8.66 3.20 26.78
N GLU A 179 -9.39 2.46 25.95
CA GLU A 179 -9.90 1.12 26.27
C GLU A 179 -8.87 0.02 26.02
N TYR A 180 -8.17 0.08 24.89
CA TYR A 180 -7.32 -1.01 24.39
C TYR A 180 -5.83 -0.66 24.32
N GLY A 181 -5.43 0.60 24.52
CA GLY A 181 -4.07 1.08 24.22
C GLY A 181 -2.93 0.30 24.87
N LYS A 182 -3.15 -0.31 26.05
CA LYS A 182 -2.16 -1.17 26.73
C LYS A 182 -1.97 -2.55 26.08
N ARG A 183 -2.92 -2.98 25.26
CA ARG A 183 -2.91 -4.27 24.53
C ARG A 183 -2.60 -4.11 23.05
N LEU A 184 -2.68 -2.90 22.51
CA LEU A 184 -2.40 -2.63 21.11
C LEU A 184 -0.91 -2.79 20.80
N THR A 185 -0.60 -3.62 19.79
CA THR A 185 0.73 -3.76 19.19
C THR A 185 0.97 -2.67 18.16
N CYS A 186 -0.03 -2.42 17.31
CA CYS A 186 -0.02 -1.37 16.30
C CYS A 186 -1.40 -0.78 16.03
N PHE A 187 -1.40 0.36 15.36
CA PHE A 187 -2.53 0.93 14.63
C PHE A 187 -2.14 1.01 13.15
N ILE A 188 -2.95 0.43 12.26
CA ILE A 188 -2.74 0.47 10.81
C ILE A 188 -3.82 1.31 10.12
N VAL A 189 -3.42 2.13 9.16
CA VAL A 189 -4.33 2.99 8.37
C VAL A 189 -3.88 3.09 6.91
N GLU A 190 -4.83 3.21 5.98
CA GLU A 190 -4.58 3.85 4.68
C GLU A 190 -4.64 5.38 4.90
N PRO A 191 -3.54 6.13 4.86
CA PRO A 191 -3.51 7.51 5.35
C PRO A 191 -4.21 8.47 4.36
N LEU A 192 -5.10 9.33 4.87
CA LEU A 192 -6.00 10.28 4.17
C LEU A 192 -7.10 9.68 3.29
N LEU A 193 -6.87 8.53 2.63
CA LEU A 193 -7.81 7.96 1.66
C LEU A 193 -7.91 6.45 1.81
N GLN A 194 -9.10 5.95 2.14
CA GLN A 194 -9.44 4.52 2.07
C GLN A 194 -9.91 4.21 0.65
N GLY A 195 -9.04 3.57 -0.14
CA GLY A 195 -9.22 3.44 -1.59
C GLY A 195 -10.32 2.45 -1.95
N ALA A 196 -10.07 1.17 -1.68
CA ALA A 196 -11.03 0.11 -2.03
C ALA A 196 -12.29 0.12 -1.13
N GLY A 197 -12.21 0.74 0.05
CA GLY A 197 -13.36 1.05 0.92
C GLY A 197 -14.37 2.07 0.35
N GLY A 198 -14.18 2.51 -0.89
CA GLY A 198 -15.09 3.44 -1.57
C GLY A 198 -14.56 4.87 -1.66
N MET A 199 -13.24 5.05 -1.84
CA MET A 199 -12.58 6.35 -2.01
C MET A 199 -12.92 7.35 -0.87
N ARG A 200 -12.92 6.85 0.38
CA ARG A 200 -13.34 7.65 1.55
C ARG A 200 -12.15 8.47 2.05
N MET A 201 -12.29 9.79 1.98
CA MET A 201 -11.28 10.69 2.54
C MET A 201 -11.62 11.09 3.98
N TYR A 202 -10.58 11.31 4.78
CA TYR A 202 -10.70 11.85 6.13
C TYR A 202 -9.61 12.89 6.40
N ASP A 203 -9.84 13.76 7.39
CA ASP A 203 -8.99 14.91 7.63
C ASP A 203 -7.63 14.54 8.25
N VAL A 204 -6.58 15.26 7.86
CA VAL A 204 -5.21 15.03 8.37
C VAL A 204 -5.10 15.22 9.89
N SER A 205 -6.00 15.97 10.53
CA SER A 205 -6.05 16.10 11.99
C SER A 205 -6.28 14.77 12.70
N PHE A 206 -7.01 13.83 12.08
CA PHE A 206 -7.17 12.47 12.59
C PHE A 206 -5.82 11.75 12.69
N LEU A 207 -5.01 11.81 11.61
CA LEU A 207 -3.66 11.21 11.58
C LEU A 207 -2.72 11.85 12.60
N LYS A 208 -2.78 13.18 12.75
CA LYS A 208 -1.99 13.90 13.75
C LYS A 208 -2.34 13.45 15.17
N ARG A 209 -3.63 13.27 15.47
CA ARG A 209 -4.07 12.79 16.78
C ARG A 209 -3.71 11.32 17.00
N ALA A 210 -3.84 10.50 15.97
CA ALA A 210 -3.43 9.09 16.00
C ALA A 210 -1.95 8.94 16.33
N ARG A 211 -1.08 9.72 15.68
CA ARG A 211 0.37 9.73 15.97
C ARG A 211 0.65 10.05 17.44
N GLN A 212 0.01 11.09 17.98
CA GLN A 212 0.18 11.48 19.39
C GLN A 212 -0.24 10.35 20.35
N LEU A 213 -1.36 9.68 20.07
CA LEU A 213 -1.84 8.57 20.89
C LEU A 213 -0.93 7.34 20.76
N CYS A 214 -0.44 7.04 19.56
CA CYS A 214 0.56 5.99 19.34
C CYS A 214 1.82 6.22 20.18
N ASP A 215 2.29 7.47 20.27
CA ASP A 215 3.46 7.83 21.09
C ASP A 215 3.16 7.70 22.59
N GLU A 216 2.00 8.22 23.04
CA GLU A 216 1.58 8.17 24.45
C GLU A 216 1.41 6.73 24.97
N TYR A 217 0.87 5.83 24.14
CA TYR A 217 0.56 4.46 24.53
C TYR A 217 1.63 3.43 24.13
N ASP A 218 2.77 3.86 23.56
CA ASP A 218 3.82 2.98 23.03
C ASP A 218 3.27 1.95 22.02
N VAL A 219 2.41 2.42 21.11
CA VAL A 219 1.80 1.63 20.02
C VAL A 219 2.50 2.00 18.71
N LEU A 220 2.87 1.01 17.90
CA LEU A 220 3.48 1.29 16.59
C LEU A 220 2.43 1.81 15.60
N PHE A 221 2.73 2.88 14.88
CA PHE A 221 1.84 3.39 13.84
C PHE A 221 2.28 2.92 12.46
N ILE A 222 1.37 2.28 11.72
CA ILE A 222 1.63 1.72 10.40
C ILE A 222 0.82 2.49 9.36
N PHE A 223 1.52 3.03 8.36
CA PHE A 223 0.88 3.58 7.17
C PHE A 223 0.93 2.57 6.04
N ASP A 224 -0.25 2.20 5.54
CA ASP A 224 -0.42 1.52 4.26
C ASP A 224 -0.53 2.56 3.15
N GLU A 225 0.60 2.90 2.53
CA GLU A 225 0.65 3.77 1.35
C GLU A 225 0.81 3.00 0.05
N VAL A 226 0.34 1.74 0.01
CA VAL A 226 0.30 0.96 -1.22
C VAL A 226 -0.53 1.69 -2.29
N ALA A 227 -1.64 2.33 -1.93
CA ALA A 227 -2.48 3.10 -2.85
C ALA A 227 -2.18 4.61 -2.88
N THR A 228 -1.87 5.20 -1.73
CA THR A 228 -1.80 6.66 -1.54
C THR A 228 -0.44 7.25 -1.84
N GLY A 229 0.62 6.44 -1.84
CA GLY A 229 1.98 6.87 -2.10
C GLY A 229 2.20 7.35 -3.55
N PHE A 230 3.37 7.91 -3.78
CA PHE A 230 3.82 8.39 -5.09
C PHE A 230 2.88 9.44 -5.71
N GLY A 231 2.42 10.41 -4.91
CA GLY A 231 1.69 11.56 -5.42
C GLY A 231 0.17 11.40 -5.50
N ARG A 232 -0.39 10.22 -5.24
CA ARG A 232 -1.82 9.93 -5.53
C ARG A 232 -2.78 10.87 -4.79
N THR A 233 -2.41 11.30 -3.59
CA THR A 233 -3.22 12.19 -2.73
C THR A 233 -2.84 13.68 -2.87
N GLY A 234 -2.02 14.04 -3.87
CA GLY A 234 -1.42 15.37 -3.99
C GLY A 234 -0.14 15.56 -3.18
N ASN A 235 0.17 14.64 -2.27
CA ASN A 235 1.43 14.56 -1.54
C ASN A 235 2.29 13.45 -2.13
N ARG A 236 3.62 13.62 -2.12
CA ARG A 236 4.54 12.56 -2.54
C ARG A 236 4.27 11.29 -1.73
N PHE A 237 4.22 11.42 -0.41
CA PHE A 237 3.65 10.44 0.52
C PHE A 237 2.83 11.20 1.56
N VAL A 238 1.79 10.60 2.11
CA VAL A 238 1.11 11.17 3.28
C VAL A 238 2.03 11.14 4.51
N ALA A 239 2.98 10.22 4.56
CA ALA A 239 4.06 10.15 5.54
C ALA A 239 4.86 11.46 5.64
N ASP A 240 4.89 12.29 4.59
CA ASP A 240 5.53 13.62 4.62
C ASP A 240 4.80 14.61 5.56
N LEU A 241 3.53 14.34 5.88
CA LEU A 241 2.69 15.17 6.75
C LEU A 241 2.67 14.66 8.21
N VAL A 242 2.72 13.34 8.40
CA VAL A 242 2.70 12.66 9.70
C VAL A 242 3.56 11.40 9.61
N LEU A 243 4.54 11.24 10.51
CA LEU A 243 5.49 10.12 10.45
C LEU A 243 4.90 8.81 11.04
N PRO A 244 4.85 7.71 10.27
CA PRO A 244 4.59 6.39 10.83
C PRO A 244 5.86 5.78 11.45
N ASP A 245 5.71 4.70 12.23
CA ASP A 245 6.83 3.84 12.62
C ASP A 245 7.17 2.81 11.53
N ILE A 246 6.17 2.38 10.75
CA ILE A 246 6.32 1.46 9.62
C ILE A 246 5.51 2.00 8.43
N LEU A 247 6.13 2.04 7.25
CA LEU A 247 5.50 2.44 6.00
C LEU A 247 5.45 1.26 5.02
N VAL A 248 4.29 1.02 4.41
CA VAL A 248 4.10 -0.01 3.39
C VAL A 248 3.90 0.66 2.04
N LEU A 249 4.67 0.25 1.03
CA LEU A 249 4.59 0.76 -0.34
C LEU A 249 4.45 -0.40 -1.34
N GLY A 250 3.74 -0.17 -2.44
CA GLY A 250 3.51 -1.13 -3.52
C GLY A 250 2.98 -0.40 -4.76
N LYS A 251 2.15 -1.06 -5.59
CA LYS A 251 1.48 -0.51 -6.79
C LYS A 251 2.38 0.42 -7.62
N ALA A 252 2.26 1.74 -7.40
CA ALA A 252 3.00 2.78 -8.10
C ALA A 252 4.52 2.73 -7.90
N LEU A 253 5.01 2.00 -6.90
CA LEU A 253 6.44 1.77 -6.63
C LEU A 253 7.22 1.42 -7.90
N THR A 254 6.73 0.48 -8.71
CA THR A 254 7.39 0.05 -9.96
C THR A 254 6.82 0.73 -11.21
N GLY A 255 5.96 1.73 -11.05
CA GLY A 255 5.22 2.33 -12.16
C GLY A 255 4.23 1.37 -12.84
N GLY A 256 3.80 0.30 -12.15
CA GLY A 256 2.87 -0.71 -12.66
C GLY A 256 3.50 -1.80 -13.53
N TYR A 257 4.83 -1.93 -13.53
CA TYR A 257 5.55 -2.86 -14.39
C TYR A 257 5.67 -4.28 -13.86
N ILE A 258 6.08 -4.42 -12.60
CA ILE A 258 6.38 -5.71 -11.96
C ILE A 258 5.82 -5.67 -10.55
N GLY A 259 5.15 -6.75 -10.13
CA GLY A 259 4.68 -6.92 -8.75
C GLY A 259 5.85 -6.83 -7.78
N HIS A 260 5.81 -5.81 -6.92
CA HIS A 260 6.82 -5.57 -5.90
C HIS A 260 6.26 -4.64 -4.83
N ALA A 261 6.74 -4.83 -3.61
CA ALA A 261 6.38 -4.00 -2.48
C ALA A 261 7.55 -3.90 -1.50
N VAL A 262 7.50 -2.90 -0.63
CA VAL A 262 8.49 -2.70 0.43
C VAL A 262 7.77 -2.28 1.71
N THR A 263 8.19 -2.89 2.82
CA THR A 263 7.89 -2.44 4.18
C THR A 263 9.12 -1.74 4.71
N VAL A 264 9.02 -0.47 5.05
CA VAL A 264 10.12 0.34 5.55
C VAL A 264 9.84 0.66 7.01
N ALA A 265 10.73 0.21 7.89
CA ALA A 265 10.65 0.47 9.32
C ALA A 265 11.52 1.67 9.69
N ASN A 266 11.15 2.37 10.76
CA ASN A 266 12.01 3.36 11.40
C ASN A 266 13.09 2.71 12.27
N LYS A 267 14.02 3.51 12.79
CA LYS A 267 15.12 3.03 13.62
C LYS A 267 14.64 2.32 14.89
N ARG A 268 13.61 2.85 15.55
CA ARG A 268 13.03 2.25 16.76
C ARG A 268 12.57 0.82 16.53
N VAL A 269 11.84 0.57 15.45
CA VAL A 269 11.36 -0.78 15.11
C VAL A 269 12.55 -1.68 14.78
N TRP A 270 13.50 -1.23 13.97
CA TRP A 270 14.69 -2.01 13.61
C TRP A 270 15.52 -2.41 14.84
N GLU A 271 15.79 -1.47 15.76
CA GLU A 271 16.53 -1.74 17.00
C GLU A 271 15.82 -2.78 17.89
N GLY A 272 14.49 -2.90 17.82
CA GLY A 272 13.75 -3.93 18.55
C GLY A 272 13.99 -5.37 18.07
N PHE A 273 14.65 -5.56 16.92
CA PHE A 273 15.08 -6.87 16.42
C PHE A 273 16.57 -7.16 16.66
N MET A 274 17.36 -6.15 17.01
CA MET A 274 18.80 -6.31 17.19
C MET A 274 19.10 -7.08 18.48
N SER A 275 19.68 -8.26 18.36
CA SER A 275 19.98 -9.16 19.48
C SER A 275 21.06 -10.18 19.09
N GLU A 276 21.81 -10.65 20.09
CA GLU A 276 22.69 -11.82 19.96
C GLU A 276 21.91 -13.15 20.02
N ASP A 277 20.64 -13.11 20.44
CA ASP A 277 19.75 -14.27 20.45
C ASP A 277 19.16 -14.51 19.05
N PRO A 278 19.48 -15.62 18.37
CA PRO A 278 18.96 -15.92 17.04
C PRO A 278 17.42 -16.00 16.97
N THR A 279 16.73 -16.22 18.10
CA THR A 279 15.26 -16.27 18.15
C THR A 279 14.60 -14.91 17.91
N HIS A 280 15.36 -13.81 18.06
CA HIS A 280 14.90 -12.46 17.74
C HIS A 280 14.93 -12.15 16.23
N ALA A 281 15.53 -13.03 15.40
CA ALA A 281 15.54 -12.86 13.95
C ALA A 281 14.12 -12.72 13.40
N PHE A 282 13.93 -11.80 12.45
CA PHE A 282 12.65 -11.67 11.76
C PHE A 282 12.46 -12.84 10.80
N MET A 283 11.66 -13.83 11.21
CA MET A 283 11.48 -15.10 10.48
C MET A 283 10.54 -14.95 9.28
N HIS A 284 10.89 -14.12 8.31
CA HIS A 284 10.12 -13.91 7.08
C HIS A 284 11.09 -13.72 5.91
N GLY A 285 10.80 -14.30 4.75
CA GLY A 285 11.71 -14.24 3.60
C GLY A 285 11.08 -14.81 2.34
N PRO A 286 10.39 -13.98 1.53
CA PRO A 286 9.82 -14.41 0.26
C PRO A 286 10.91 -14.85 -0.72
N THR A 287 10.62 -15.84 -1.57
CA THR A 287 11.60 -16.34 -2.56
C THR A 287 12.15 -15.23 -3.45
N PHE A 288 11.29 -14.34 -3.94
CA PHE A 288 11.64 -13.22 -4.82
C PHE A 288 11.96 -11.92 -4.08
N MET A 289 12.29 -11.99 -2.79
CA MET A 289 12.70 -10.83 -2.00
C MET A 289 13.80 -10.03 -2.72
N GLY A 290 13.55 -8.74 -2.92
CA GLY A 290 14.49 -7.84 -3.59
C GLY A 290 14.74 -8.18 -5.07
N ASN A 291 13.77 -8.75 -5.81
CA ASN A 291 13.96 -9.08 -7.22
C ASN A 291 14.63 -7.95 -8.02
N ALA A 292 15.77 -8.25 -8.67
CA ALA A 292 16.62 -7.24 -9.28
C ALA A 292 15.92 -6.45 -10.41
N LEU A 293 15.08 -7.09 -11.22
CA LEU A 293 14.31 -6.41 -12.26
C LEU A 293 13.30 -5.43 -11.66
N ALA A 294 12.58 -5.87 -10.63
CA ALA A 294 11.63 -5.02 -9.92
C ALA A 294 12.31 -3.85 -9.22
N CYS A 295 13.49 -4.07 -8.62
CA CYS A 295 14.26 -2.99 -8.00
C CYS A 295 14.71 -1.95 -9.03
N CYS A 296 15.15 -2.37 -10.22
CA CYS A 296 15.50 -1.45 -11.31
C CYS A 296 14.30 -0.66 -11.83
N ALA A 297 13.13 -1.31 -11.97
CA ALA A 297 11.89 -0.64 -12.34
C ALA A 297 11.49 0.42 -11.30
N ALA A 298 11.55 0.06 -10.01
CA ALA A 298 11.23 0.98 -8.92
C ALA A 298 12.21 2.15 -8.84
N LEU A 299 13.52 1.89 -8.94
CA LEU A 299 14.52 2.94 -8.93
C LEU A 299 14.29 3.93 -10.08
N LYS A 300 14.03 3.43 -11.30
CA LYS A 300 13.75 4.29 -12.45
C LYS A 300 12.43 5.06 -12.30
N SER A 301 11.40 4.44 -11.75
CA SER A 301 10.11 5.08 -11.42
C SER A 301 10.33 6.29 -10.48
N ILE A 302 11.10 6.11 -9.41
CA ILE A 302 11.44 7.19 -8.48
C ILE A 302 12.24 8.30 -9.16
N GLU A 303 13.27 7.95 -9.95
CA GLU A 303 14.07 8.94 -10.71
C GLU A 303 13.21 9.78 -11.67
N LEU A 304 12.25 9.14 -12.36
CA LEU A 304 11.29 9.83 -13.23
C LEU A 304 10.39 10.77 -12.44
N PHE A 305 9.90 10.31 -11.29
CA PHE A 305 9.07 11.12 -10.41
C PHE A 305 9.77 12.42 -9.99
N GLU A 306 11.04 12.33 -9.57
CA GLU A 306 11.83 13.49 -9.15
C GLU A 306 12.20 14.40 -10.32
N ARG A 307 12.66 13.83 -11.44
CA ARG A 307 13.19 14.61 -12.56
C ARG A 307 12.11 15.39 -13.31
N GLU A 308 10.88 14.88 -13.35
CA GLU A 308 9.81 15.45 -14.18
C GLU A 308 8.80 16.31 -13.42
N ASP A 309 9.10 16.71 -12.19
CA ASP A 309 8.22 17.55 -11.35
C ASP A 309 6.77 17.02 -11.29
N TYR A 310 6.64 15.76 -10.85
CA TYR A 310 5.33 15.10 -10.79
C TYR A 310 4.32 15.85 -9.93
N LEU A 311 4.74 16.53 -8.86
CA LEU A 311 3.84 17.29 -8.01
C LEU A 311 3.19 18.47 -8.76
N SER A 312 3.90 19.14 -9.67
CA SER A 312 3.28 20.15 -10.54
C SER A 312 2.29 19.52 -11.53
N LYS A 313 2.61 18.36 -12.11
CA LYS A 313 1.68 17.64 -12.99
C LYS A 313 0.40 17.24 -12.25
N ILE A 314 0.54 16.72 -11.03
CA ILE A 314 -0.59 16.32 -10.18
C ILE A 314 -1.46 17.52 -9.83
N ARG A 315 -0.88 18.66 -9.40
CA ARG A 315 -1.63 19.90 -9.15
C ARG A 315 -2.45 20.33 -10.36
N ARG A 316 -1.86 20.28 -11.56
CA ARG A 316 -2.58 20.60 -12.80
C ARG A 316 -3.72 19.63 -13.08
N ILE A 317 -3.52 18.34 -12.87
CA ILE A 317 -4.60 17.34 -13.02
C ILE A 317 -5.71 17.63 -12.02
N GLU A 318 -5.37 17.87 -10.76
CA GLU A 318 -6.33 18.22 -9.70
C GLU A 318 -7.15 19.46 -10.04
N GLU A 319 -6.51 20.55 -10.49
CA GLU A 319 -7.19 21.78 -10.92
C GLU A 319 -8.19 21.51 -12.06
N ILE A 320 -7.80 20.71 -13.05
CA ILE A 320 -8.68 20.32 -14.16
C ILE A 320 -9.83 19.47 -13.63
N THR A 321 -9.55 18.41 -12.87
CA THR A 321 -10.57 17.51 -12.33
C THR A 321 -11.56 18.27 -11.46
N ARG A 322 -11.11 19.17 -10.57
CA ARG A 322 -12.01 19.99 -9.74
C ARG A 322 -12.92 20.87 -10.59
N ARG A 323 -12.38 21.52 -11.63
CA ARG A 323 -13.17 22.36 -12.55
C ARG A 323 -14.20 21.54 -13.34
N GLU A 324 -13.79 20.42 -13.93
CA GLU A 324 -14.69 19.62 -14.78
C GLU A 324 -15.73 18.85 -13.97
N MET A 325 -15.42 18.50 -12.71
CA MET A 325 -16.36 17.84 -11.80
C MET A 325 -17.20 18.83 -10.98
N GLU A 326 -17.02 20.13 -11.15
CA GLU A 326 -17.80 21.15 -10.44
C GLU A 326 -19.28 21.03 -10.85
N GLY A 327 -20.14 20.76 -9.86
CA GLY A 327 -21.57 20.54 -10.12
C GLY A 327 -21.89 19.23 -10.81
N PHE A 328 -20.92 18.33 -11.02
CA PHE A 328 -21.20 16.98 -11.51
C PHE A 328 -22.09 16.24 -10.50
N SER A 329 -23.22 15.75 -10.99
CA SER A 329 -24.14 14.95 -10.19
C SER A 329 -24.70 13.83 -11.05
N ASP A 330 -24.57 12.60 -10.59
CA ASP A 330 -25.12 11.42 -11.22
C ASP A 330 -26.06 10.71 -10.23
N PRO A 331 -27.26 10.22 -10.63
CA PRO A 331 -28.21 9.63 -9.68
C PRO A 331 -27.63 8.44 -8.86
N PRO A 332 -26.84 7.52 -9.45
CA PRO A 332 -26.00 6.57 -8.71
C PRO A 332 -25.07 7.19 -7.65
N CYS A 333 -24.51 8.39 -7.88
CA CYS A 333 -23.68 9.11 -6.92
C CYS A 333 -24.48 9.80 -5.79
N GLN A 334 -25.80 10.01 -5.98
CA GLN A 334 -26.66 10.66 -4.97
C GLN A 334 -27.28 9.65 -3.97
N GLY A 335 -27.35 8.36 -4.32
CA GLY A 335 -27.98 7.30 -3.52
C GLY A 335 -27.04 6.44 -2.66
N SER A 336 -25.71 6.65 -2.73
CA SER A 336 -24.72 5.76 -2.08
C SER A 336 -24.50 6.01 -0.59
N LYS A 337 -25.33 6.83 0.07
CA LYS A 337 -25.30 6.93 1.54
C LYS A 337 -25.70 5.63 2.25
N ASP A 338 -26.40 4.71 1.58
CA ASP A 338 -26.96 3.51 2.21
C ASP A 338 -26.73 2.16 1.48
N ASN A 339 -25.94 2.08 0.40
CA ASN A 339 -25.57 0.77 -0.17
C ASN A 339 -24.24 0.86 -0.94
N GLY A 340 -23.18 0.28 -0.37
CA GLY A 340 -21.78 0.31 -0.84
C GLY A 340 -21.48 -0.38 -2.19
N ARG A 341 -22.42 -0.41 -3.13
CA ARG A 341 -22.15 -0.90 -4.48
C ARG A 341 -21.45 0.15 -5.34
N MET A 342 -20.16 0.34 -5.12
CA MET A 342 -19.26 0.69 -6.23
C MET A 342 -18.57 -0.61 -6.66
N ARG A 343 -19.22 -1.37 -7.56
CA ARG A 343 -18.53 -2.49 -8.21
C ARG A 343 -17.46 -1.91 -9.11
N LEU A 344 -16.20 -2.14 -8.77
CA LEU A 344 -15.09 -2.01 -9.71
C LEU A 344 -15.29 -3.11 -10.78
N HIS A 345 -15.97 -2.76 -11.87
CA HIS A 345 -16.01 -3.54 -13.10
C HIS A 345 -15.16 -2.84 -14.15
#